data_AF-A0A016W2P7-F1
#
_entry.id   AF-A0A016W2P7-F1
#
_cell.length_a   1.000
_cell.length_b   1.000
_cell.length_c   1.000
_cell.angle_alpha   90.00
_cell.angle_beta   90.00
_cell.angle_gamma   90.00
#
_symmetry.space_group_name_H-M   'P 1'
#
loop_
_entity.id
_entity.type
_entity.pdbx_description
1 polymer ?
#
loop_
_entity_poly.entity_id
_entity_poly.type
_entity_poly.pdbx_seq_one_letter_code
_entity_poly.pdbx_strand_id
1 'polypeptide(L)'
;MLILIALAVTTLAEKPIPINTSQSAPKEAEQLRGEALVDYVNQHQTLWKAEYSPGVEAYFKYYDGRKVEEKSSKAVHDPKRIRDIVLDVEPPESFDARDHWPNCPSIPYIRDQSNCVGAYAVAPASAFSDRACIQSNGTIKAGIT
;
A
#
# COMPACT_ATOMS: atom_id res chain seq x y z
N MET A 1 13.46 61.52 18.09
CA MET A 1 14.32 60.50 17.44
C MET A 1 13.66 59.15 17.67
N LEU A 2 13.13 58.55 16.61
CA LEU A 2 12.38 57.28 16.61
C LEU A 2 13.32 56.11 16.90
N ILE A 3 13.00 55.25 17.86
CA ILE A 3 13.65 53.94 18.01
C ILE A 3 12.67 52.91 17.43
N LEU A 4 12.96 52.47 16.20
CA LEU A 4 12.27 51.37 15.51
C LEU A 4 12.74 50.05 16.14
N ILE A 5 11.83 49.33 16.81
CA ILE A 5 12.08 47.95 17.24
C ILE A 5 11.73 47.05 16.04
N ALA A 6 12.76 46.47 15.41
CA ALA A 6 12.58 45.48 14.36
C ALA A 6 12.22 44.12 14.98
N LEU A 7 10.97 43.68 14.81
CA LEU A 7 10.53 42.32 15.10
C LEU A 7 11.03 41.41 13.96
N ALA A 8 12.13 40.70 14.21
CA ALA A 8 12.56 39.62 13.33
C ALA A 8 11.66 38.40 13.54
N VAL A 9 10.70 38.19 12.64
CA VAL A 9 9.92 36.96 12.57
C VAL A 9 10.85 35.88 12.00
N THR A 10 11.38 35.00 12.85
CA THR A 10 12.10 33.81 12.40
C THR A 10 11.10 32.82 11.85
N THR A 11 10.98 32.76 10.52
CA THR A 11 10.31 31.65 9.86
C THR A 11 11.15 30.39 10.05
N LEU A 12 10.65 29.43 10.84
CA LEU A 12 11.20 28.08 10.82
C LEU A 12 10.80 27.48 9.48
N ALA A 13 11.69 27.55 8.50
CA ALA A 13 11.58 26.71 7.31
C ALA A 13 11.71 25.25 7.79
N GLU A 14 10.60 24.51 7.82
CA GLU A 14 10.65 23.07 7.98
C GLU A 14 11.50 22.50 6.85
N LYS A 15 12.64 21.95 7.22
CA LYS A 15 13.57 21.33 6.28
C LYS A 15 12.84 20.13 5.67
N PRO A 16 12.64 20.08 4.34
CA PRO A 16 11.95 18.96 3.72
C PRO A 16 12.66 17.67 4.13
N ILE A 17 11.89 16.71 4.66
CA ILE A 17 12.39 15.38 5.02
C ILE A 17 13.07 14.83 3.76
N PRO A 18 14.37 14.52 3.78
CA PRO A 18 15.01 13.96 2.61
C PRO A 18 14.31 12.64 2.30
N ILE A 19 13.64 12.59 1.15
CA ILE A 19 13.18 11.33 0.56
C ILE A 19 14.48 10.56 0.30
N ASN A 20 14.81 9.66 1.23
CA ASN A 20 15.96 8.80 1.08
C ASN A 20 15.61 7.89 -0.10
N THR A 21 16.10 8.23 -1.29
CA THR A 21 15.99 7.36 -2.45
C THR A 21 16.56 6.02 -2.03
N SER A 22 15.71 5.00 -1.98
CA SER A 22 16.08 3.62 -1.66
C SER A 22 17.41 3.32 -2.37
N GLN A 23 18.49 3.23 -1.61
CA GLN A 23 19.78 2.82 -2.16
C GLN A 23 19.57 1.38 -2.63
N SER A 24 19.79 1.14 -3.92
CA SER A 24 19.70 -0.20 -4.48
C SER A 24 20.60 -1.14 -3.67
N ALA A 25 20.09 -2.34 -3.38
CA ALA A 25 20.88 -3.33 -2.67
C ALA A 25 22.22 -3.58 -3.41
N PRO A 26 23.31 -3.87 -2.69
CA PRO A 26 24.57 -4.30 -3.31
C PRO A 26 24.32 -5.50 -4.24
N LYS A 27 25.08 -5.60 -5.33
CA LYS A 27 24.92 -6.68 -6.33
C LYS A 27 25.08 -8.07 -5.70
N GLU A 28 25.88 -8.16 -4.65
CA GLU A 28 26.11 -9.38 -3.88
C GLU A 28 24.83 -9.83 -3.18
N ALA A 29 24.03 -8.89 -2.67
CA ALA A 29 22.75 -9.18 -2.03
C ALA A 29 21.69 -9.64 -3.02
N GLU A 30 21.74 -9.21 -4.28
CA GLU A 30 20.80 -9.62 -5.34
C GLU A 30 20.84 -11.14 -5.62
N GLN A 31 21.94 -11.80 -5.28
CA GLN A 31 22.12 -13.24 -5.48
C GLN A 31 21.67 -14.09 -4.27
N LEU A 32 21.44 -13.48 -3.10
CA LEU A 32 21.05 -14.20 -1.89
C LEU A 32 19.65 -14.80 -2.02
N ARG A 33 19.46 -16.02 -1.51
CA ARG A 33 18.18 -16.74 -1.49
C ARG A 33 18.02 -17.44 -0.14
N GLY A 34 16.82 -17.93 0.15
CA GLY A 34 16.51 -18.68 1.36
C GLY A 34 16.89 -17.94 2.65
N GLU A 35 17.39 -18.70 3.63
CA GLU A 35 17.81 -18.17 4.95
C GLU A 35 18.88 -17.07 4.84
N ALA A 36 19.84 -17.20 3.93
CA ALA A 36 20.90 -16.19 3.77
C ALA A 36 20.34 -14.81 3.35
N LEU A 37 19.26 -14.78 2.56
CA LEU A 37 18.57 -13.54 2.24
C LEU A 37 17.80 -12.98 3.43
N VAL A 38 17.14 -13.86 4.19
CA VAL A 38 16.41 -13.48 5.41
C VAL A 38 17.35 -12.87 6.44
N ASP A 39 18.49 -13.50 6.69
CA ASP A 39 19.52 -12.99 7.60
C ASP A 39 20.03 -11.63 7.15
N TYR A 40 20.36 -11.47 5.87
CA TYR A 40 20.80 -10.20 5.32
C TYR A 40 19.75 -9.10 5.56
N VAL A 41 18.49 -9.35 5.22
CA VAL A 41 17.40 -8.38 5.39
C VAL A 41 17.23 -8.00 6.86
N ASN A 42 17.19 -8.97 7.77
CA ASN A 42 17.00 -8.72 9.20
C ASN A 42 18.21 -8.04 9.86
N GLN A 43 19.40 -8.12 9.27
CA GLN A 43 20.60 -7.39 9.73
C GLN A 43 20.65 -5.93 9.24
N HIS A 44 20.02 -5.62 8.10
CA HIS A 44 20.16 -4.31 7.45
C HIS A 44 18.94 -3.39 7.64
N GLN A 45 17.85 -3.89 8.23
CA GLN A 45 16.71 -3.06 8.63
C GLN A 45 16.00 -3.65 9.85
N THR A 46 15.28 -2.81 10.61
CA THR A 46 14.55 -3.19 11.83
C THR A 46 13.06 -2.84 11.81
N LEU A 47 12.54 -2.36 10.67
CA LEU A 47 11.15 -1.90 10.52
C LEU A 47 10.16 -3.05 10.41
N TRP A 48 10.62 -4.18 9.87
CA TRP A 48 9.83 -5.40 9.71
C TRP A 48 10.75 -6.62 9.88
N LYS A 49 10.17 -7.81 10.06
CA LYS A 49 10.93 -9.05 10.23
C LYS A 49 10.67 -9.97 9.04
N ALA A 50 11.75 -10.42 8.39
CA ALA A 50 11.71 -11.45 7.37
C ALA A 50 11.74 -12.85 8.01
N GLU A 51 11.05 -13.79 7.37
CA GLU A 51 11.03 -15.20 7.75
C GLU A 51 11.08 -16.06 6.48
N TYR A 52 11.85 -17.15 6.52
CA TYR A 52 11.96 -18.07 5.41
C TYR A 52 10.80 -19.07 5.40
N SER A 53 10.25 -19.34 4.22
CA SER A 53 9.23 -20.38 4.02
C SER A 53 9.52 -21.17 2.75
N PRO A 54 9.88 -22.46 2.86
CA PRO A 54 10.12 -23.34 1.71
C PRO A 54 8.89 -23.46 0.79
N GLY A 55 7.68 -23.46 1.36
CA GLY A 55 6.44 -23.53 0.59
C GLY A 55 6.21 -22.28 -0.26
N VAL A 56 6.53 -21.11 0.29
CA VAL A 56 6.44 -19.82 -0.42
C VAL A 56 7.49 -19.74 -1.53
N GLU A 57 8.74 -20.14 -1.24
CA GLU A 57 9.79 -20.19 -2.26
C GLU A 57 9.42 -21.12 -3.42
N ALA A 58 8.91 -22.32 -3.11
CA ALA A 58 8.45 -23.26 -4.13
C ALA A 58 7.28 -22.71 -4.96
N TYR A 59 6.32 -22.04 -4.32
CA TYR A 59 5.19 -21.41 -4.99
C TYR A 59 5.65 -20.33 -5.97
N PHE A 60 6.50 -19.40 -5.53
CA PHE A 60 6.96 -18.29 -6.37
C PHE A 60 7.92 -18.72 -7.48
N LYS A 61 8.71 -19.78 -7.27
CA LYS A 61 9.52 -20.38 -8.34
C LYS A 61 8.66 -20.87 -9.51
N TYR A 62 7.43 -21.33 -9.25
CA TYR A 62 6.47 -21.71 -10.30
C TYR A 62 5.68 -20.51 -10.86
N TYR A 63 5.68 -19.39 -10.16
CA TYR A 63 4.91 -18.18 -10.50
C TYR A 63 5.69 -17.20 -11.40
N ASP A 64 7.02 -17.13 -11.27
CA ASP A 64 7.96 -16.17 -11.90
C ASP A 64 7.90 -16.11 -13.45
N GLY A 65 7.34 -17.13 -14.11
CA GLY A 65 7.25 -17.17 -15.58
C GLY A 65 6.05 -16.45 -16.21
N ARG A 66 5.11 -15.92 -15.41
CA ARG A 66 3.81 -15.47 -15.92
C ARG A 66 3.73 -13.95 -15.98
N LYS A 67 3.71 -13.44 -17.21
CA LYS A 67 3.65 -12.00 -17.48
C LYS A 67 2.20 -11.54 -17.53
N VAL A 68 1.90 -10.44 -16.85
CA VAL A 68 0.75 -9.61 -17.23
C VAL A 68 1.16 -8.89 -18.51
N GLU A 69 0.32 -8.88 -19.54
CA GLU A 69 0.59 -8.06 -20.72
C GLU A 69 0.75 -6.61 -20.30
N GLU A 70 1.93 -6.04 -20.57
CA GLU A 70 2.32 -4.66 -20.26
C GLU A 70 1.58 -3.63 -21.13
N LYS A 71 0.46 -4.01 -21.73
CA LYS A 71 -0.49 -3.07 -22.33
C LYS A 71 -1.31 -2.43 -21.20
N SER A 72 -0.62 -1.79 -20.26
CA SER A 72 -1.27 -0.94 -19.28
C SER A 72 -1.97 0.15 -20.07
N SER A 73 -3.30 0.14 -20.05
CA SER A 73 -4.06 1.32 -20.44
C SER A 73 -3.57 2.42 -19.52
N LYS A 74 -2.87 3.44 -20.06
CA LYS A 74 -2.54 4.63 -19.30
C LYS A 74 -3.88 5.25 -18.92
N ALA A 75 -4.40 4.92 -17.75
CA ALA A 75 -5.51 5.63 -17.18
C ALA A 75 -5.02 7.07 -17.08
N VAL A 76 -5.50 7.91 -18.01
CA VAL A 76 -5.18 9.33 -17.97
C VAL A 76 -5.68 9.80 -16.62
N HIS A 77 -4.74 10.27 -15.79
CA HIS A 77 -5.07 10.94 -14.56
C HIS A 77 -5.88 12.17 -14.94
N ASP A 78 -7.19 12.06 -14.85
CA ASP A 78 -8.10 13.18 -15.00
C ASP A 78 -8.21 13.83 -13.62
N PRO A 79 -7.56 14.98 -13.38
CA PRO A 79 -7.61 15.65 -12.08
C PRO A 79 -9.04 16.07 -11.70
N LYS A 80 -9.99 16.09 -12.65
CA LYS A 80 -11.41 16.36 -12.38
C LYS A 80 -12.16 15.14 -11.81
N ARG A 81 -11.54 13.96 -11.74
CA ARG A 81 -12.15 12.77 -11.12
C ARG A 81 -12.16 12.83 -9.61
N ILE A 82 -11.29 13.61 -8.98
CA ILE A 82 -11.38 13.88 -7.55
C ILE A 82 -12.46 14.94 -7.36
N ARG A 83 -13.70 14.48 -7.23
CA ARG A 83 -14.82 15.30 -6.78
C ARG A 83 -14.89 15.18 -5.26
N ASP A 84 -15.14 16.30 -4.60
CA ASP A 84 -15.45 16.37 -3.17
C ASP A 84 -14.29 15.97 -2.24
N ILE A 85 -13.11 16.59 -2.42
CA ILE A 85 -12.13 16.60 -1.33
C ILE A 85 -12.76 17.42 -0.20
N VAL A 86 -13.13 16.75 0.88
CA VAL A 86 -13.50 17.43 2.12
C VAL A 86 -12.21 17.94 2.75
N LEU A 87 -11.83 19.18 2.42
CA LEU A 87 -10.57 19.79 2.84
C LEU A 87 -10.56 20.18 4.33
N ASP A 88 -11.73 20.30 4.95
CA ASP A 88 -11.90 20.80 6.33
C ASP A 88 -12.11 19.68 7.36
N VAL A 89 -11.70 18.43 7.05
CA VAL A 89 -11.76 17.31 7.99
C VAL A 89 -10.36 16.84 8.31
N GLU A 90 -10.00 16.90 9.59
CA GLU A 90 -8.79 16.27 10.11
C GLU A 90 -9.00 14.74 10.12
N PRO A 91 -8.19 13.97 9.37
CA PRO A 91 -8.28 12.51 9.39
C PRO A 91 -7.86 11.98 10.77
N PRO A 92 -8.43 10.83 11.22
CA PRO A 92 -8.04 10.25 12.49
C PRO A 92 -6.58 9.77 12.46
N GLU A 93 -5.94 9.73 13.64
CA GLU A 93 -4.58 9.20 13.80
C GLU A 93 -4.48 7.72 13.34
N SER A 94 -5.55 6.95 13.51
CA SER A 94 -5.67 5.56 13.06
C SER A 94 -7.03 5.28 12.43
N PHE A 95 -7.07 4.47 11.38
CA PHE A 95 -8.30 4.07 10.70
C PHE A 95 -8.23 2.60 10.26
N ASP A 96 -9.27 1.83 10.59
CA ASP A 96 -9.46 0.47 10.09
C ASP A 96 -10.89 0.30 9.54
N ALA A 97 -10.99 -0.01 8.25
CA ALA A 97 -12.28 -0.20 7.58
C ALA A 97 -13.13 -1.31 8.23
N ARG A 98 -12.50 -2.31 8.86
CA ARG A 98 -13.19 -3.41 9.55
C ARG A 98 -13.98 -2.91 10.76
N ASP A 99 -13.44 -1.92 11.46
CA ASP A 99 -14.07 -1.33 12.65
C ASP A 99 -15.20 -0.37 12.27
N HIS A 100 -15.07 0.33 11.14
CA HIS A 100 -16.07 1.30 10.67
C HIS A 100 -17.25 0.64 9.93
N TRP A 101 -17.04 -0.50 9.28
CA TRP A 101 -18.09 -1.24 8.57
C TRP A 101 -18.15 -2.71 8.99
N PRO A 102 -18.40 -3.01 10.28
CA PRO A 102 -18.40 -4.38 10.80
C PRO A 102 -19.52 -5.24 10.18
N ASN A 103 -20.56 -4.61 9.63
CA ASN A 103 -21.65 -5.29 8.93
C ASN A 103 -21.31 -5.74 7.50
N CYS A 104 -20.11 -5.40 7.01
CA CYS A 104 -19.61 -5.74 5.69
C CYS A 104 -18.58 -6.89 5.75
N PRO A 105 -19.01 -8.15 5.59
CA PRO A 105 -18.16 -9.32 5.81
C PRO A 105 -17.07 -9.49 4.73
N SER A 106 -17.16 -8.76 3.61
CA SER A 106 -16.14 -8.80 2.56
C SER A 106 -14.84 -8.11 2.96
N ILE A 107 -14.90 -7.10 3.84
CA ILE A 107 -13.73 -6.27 4.22
C ILE A 107 -12.65 -7.08 4.95
N PRO A 108 -12.97 -7.92 5.97
CA PRO A 108 -11.95 -8.75 6.62
C PRO A 108 -11.58 -10.00 5.81
N TYR A 109 -12.23 -10.27 4.68
CA TYR A 109 -12.08 -11.53 3.95
C TYR A 109 -10.84 -11.52 3.06
N ILE A 110 -9.87 -12.40 3.37
CA ILE A 110 -8.65 -12.57 2.57
C ILE A 110 -8.91 -13.58 1.45
N ARG A 111 -8.70 -13.16 0.21
CA ARG A 111 -8.91 -14.01 -0.98
C ARG A 111 -7.63 -14.70 -1.42
N ASP A 112 -7.78 -15.93 -1.88
CA ASP A 112 -6.72 -16.68 -2.54
C ASP A 112 -6.87 -16.58 -4.06
N GLN A 113 -5.90 -15.97 -4.73
CA GLN A 113 -5.85 -15.94 -6.20
C GLN A 113 -5.44 -17.29 -6.81
N SER A 114 -5.15 -18.28 -5.97
CA SER A 114 -4.70 -19.62 -6.31
C SER A 114 -3.45 -19.57 -7.19
N ASN A 115 -3.29 -20.56 -8.06
CA ASN A 115 -2.18 -20.65 -8.98
C ASN A 115 -2.44 -19.85 -10.27
N CYS A 116 -2.76 -18.56 -10.16
CA CYS A 116 -3.07 -17.65 -11.28
C CYS A 116 -2.40 -16.28 -11.08
N VAL A 117 -2.04 -15.57 -12.16
CA VAL A 117 -1.67 -14.12 -12.10
C VAL A 117 -2.93 -13.25 -12.07
N GLY A 118 -3.77 -13.51 -11.07
CA GLY A 118 -5.12 -12.96 -10.98
C GLY A 118 -5.25 -11.73 -10.09
N ALA A 119 -4.17 -11.29 -9.43
CA ALA A 119 -4.20 -10.17 -8.48
C ALA A 119 -4.85 -8.91 -9.07
N TYR A 120 -4.61 -8.62 -10.36
CA TYR A 120 -5.20 -7.49 -11.07
C TYR A 120 -6.73 -7.54 -11.15
N ALA A 121 -7.35 -8.70 -11.01
CA ALA A 121 -8.80 -8.90 -11.01
C ALA A 121 -9.34 -9.13 -9.59
N VAL A 122 -8.65 -9.94 -8.78
CA VAL A 122 -9.08 -10.28 -7.40
C VAL A 122 -9.06 -9.05 -6.50
N ALA A 123 -8.02 -8.19 -6.59
CA ALA A 123 -7.93 -6.99 -5.77
C ALA A 123 -9.07 -5.98 -6.04
N PRO A 124 -9.32 -5.51 -7.29
CA PRO A 124 -10.40 -4.57 -7.54
C PRO A 124 -11.78 -5.17 -7.31
N ALA A 125 -12.01 -6.44 -7.62
CA ALA A 125 -13.29 -7.08 -7.35
C ALA A 125 -13.56 -7.21 -5.84
N SER A 126 -12.54 -7.43 -5.01
CA SER A 126 -12.67 -7.38 -3.55
C SER A 126 -13.08 -5.98 -3.08
N ALA A 127 -12.42 -4.93 -3.58
CA ALA A 127 -12.80 -3.55 -3.27
C ALA A 127 -14.21 -3.18 -3.78
N PHE A 128 -14.67 -3.73 -4.90
CA PHE A 128 -16.04 -3.54 -5.39
C PHE A 128 -17.07 -4.19 -4.47
N SER A 129 -16.81 -5.39 -3.97
CA SER A 129 -17.63 -6.03 -2.94
C SER A 129 -17.75 -5.14 -1.69
N ASP A 130 -16.62 -4.62 -1.20
CA ASP A 130 -16.59 -3.75 -0.02
C ASP A 130 -17.39 -2.48 -0.25
N ARG A 131 -17.16 -1.80 -1.37
CA ARG A 131 -17.85 -0.55 -1.73
C ARG A 131 -19.35 -0.76 -1.93
N ALA A 132 -19.77 -1.86 -2.54
CA ALA A 132 -21.18 -2.19 -2.69
C ALA A 132 -21.85 -2.35 -1.32
N CYS A 133 -21.19 -3.01 -0.37
CA CYS A 133 -21.69 -3.13 0.99
C CYS A 133 -21.74 -1.79 1.72
N ILE A 134 -20.67 -1.00 1.68
CA ILE A 134 -20.59 0.30 2.34
C ILE A 134 -21.67 1.25 1.82
N GLN A 135 -21.80 1.40 0.50
CA GLN A 135 -22.73 2.34 -0.13
C GLN A 135 -24.19 1.93 0.04
N SER A 136 -24.45 0.62 0.17
CA SER A 136 -25.80 0.09 0.40
C SER A 136 -26.15 -0.03 1.89
N ASN A 137 -25.31 0.48 2.78
CA ASN A 137 -25.43 0.36 4.23
C ASN A 137 -25.65 -1.10 4.69
N GLY A 138 -24.90 -2.02 4.09
CA GLY A 138 -24.95 -3.44 4.42
C GLY A 138 -26.08 -4.25 3.78
N THR A 139 -26.91 -3.66 2.92
CA THR A 139 -28.00 -4.41 2.26
C THR A 139 -27.51 -5.28 1.10
N ILE A 140 -26.42 -4.88 0.42
CA ILE A 140 -25.73 -5.68 -0.59
C ILE A 140 -24.47 -6.29 0.03
N LYS A 141 -24.42 -7.62 0.12
CA LYS A 141 -23.26 -8.38 0.67
C LYS A 141 -22.72 -9.41 -0.33
N ALA A 142 -22.54 -8.99 -1.59
CA ALA A 142 -22.02 -9.86 -2.64
C ALA A 142 -20.48 -9.94 -2.57
N GLY A 143 -19.94 -11.15 -2.43
CA GLY A 143 -18.50 -11.42 -2.46
C GLY A 143 -18.08 -12.20 -3.71
N ILE A 144 -16.84 -12.00 -4.17
CA ILE A 144 -16.23 -12.82 -5.23
C ILE A 144 -15.49 -14.02 -4.62
N THR A 145 -16.19 -15.12 -4.33
CA THR A 145 -15.61 -16.34 -3.73
C THR A 145 -14.40 -16.85 -4.49
#